data_AF-A0A933YIF0-F1
#
_entry.id   AF-A0A933YIF0-F1
#
_cell.length_a   1.000
_cell.length_b   1.000
_cell.length_c   1.000
_cell.angle_alpha   90.00
_cell.angle_beta   90.00
_cell.angle_gamma   90.00
#
_symmetry.space_group_name_H-M   'P 1'
#
loop_
_entity.id
_entity.type
_entity.pdbx_description
1 polymer ?
#
loop_
_entity_poly.entity_id
_entity_poly.type
_entity_poly.pdbx_seq_one_letter_code
_entity_poly.pdbx_strand_id
1 'polypeptide(L)'
;MALLLGLQTIFFDYFASLFGFSYVFGDSWKWGPGYYVWTSTLVLIAVVVVLDSLCARGGLYIEKEKPVHISSPAMQDVRTLLKLFGIIVGALLGIIVFALMGSIVENNWHARAMERWVEAIEHPASSHHVKGMWMVANFGNSNHCDWAGGEFRAMPLSRKEIEDFYEPRVTASYKTPDVSFEVYFPDEEAQSSEIDSFIDELKRLSLLAPTSTTYLVLAIDAMHPAGEDMRCH
;
A
#
# COMPACT_ATOMS: atom_id res chain seq x y z
N MET A 1 20.29 1.96 -31.13
CA MET A 1 19.30 1.08 -30.47
C MET A 1 19.95 0.12 -29.47
N ALA A 2 20.98 -0.65 -29.84
CA ALA A 2 21.70 -1.55 -28.91
C ALA A 2 22.37 -0.84 -27.71
N LEU A 3 22.87 0.39 -27.90
CA LEU A 3 23.49 1.18 -26.81
C LEU A 3 22.46 1.68 -25.77
N LEU A 4 21.22 1.93 -26.20
CA LEU A 4 20.12 2.39 -25.35
C LEU A 4 19.56 1.24 -24.51
N LEU A 5 19.47 0.04 -25.09
CA LEU A 5 19.07 -1.17 -24.36
C LEU A 5 20.11 -1.57 -23.31
N GLY A 6 21.41 -1.48 -23.63
CA GLY A 6 22.48 -1.77 -22.66
C GLY A 6 22.56 -0.78 -21.49
N LEU A 7 22.29 0.50 -21.73
CA LEU A 7 22.20 1.50 -20.67
C LEU A 7 20.98 1.28 -19.76
N GLN A 8 19.86 0.82 -20.32
CA GLN A 8 18.65 0.53 -19.56
C GLN A 8 18.85 -0.68 -18.63
N THR A 9 19.54 -1.73 -19.08
CA THR A 9 19.86 -2.91 -18.25
C THR A 9 20.85 -2.58 -17.14
N ILE A 10 21.92 -1.84 -17.45
CA ILE A 10 22.91 -1.42 -16.44
C ILE A 10 22.27 -0.50 -15.41
N PHE A 11 21.37 0.41 -15.82
CA PHE A 11 20.67 1.27 -14.87
C PHE A 11 19.73 0.46 -13.97
N PHE A 12 19.02 -0.54 -14.50
CA PHE A 12 18.13 -1.41 -13.72
C PHE A 12 18.90 -2.30 -12.74
N ASP A 13 20.00 -2.92 -13.17
CA ASP A 13 20.81 -3.81 -12.33
C ASP A 13 21.57 -3.04 -11.24
N TYR A 14 22.03 -1.82 -11.54
CA TYR A 14 22.66 -0.96 -10.54
C TYR A 14 21.64 -0.43 -9.53
N PHE A 15 20.41 -0.13 -9.95
CA PHE A 15 19.33 0.29 -9.06
C PHE A 15 18.83 -0.87 -8.19
N ALA A 16 18.65 -2.07 -8.76
CA ALA A 16 18.24 -3.25 -8.02
C ALA A 16 19.28 -3.70 -6.96
N SER A 17 20.57 -3.55 -7.26
CA SER A 17 21.66 -3.89 -6.31
C SER A 17 21.88 -2.84 -5.23
N LEU A 18 21.68 -1.54 -5.51
CA LEU A 18 21.80 -0.49 -4.48
C LEU A 18 20.66 -0.52 -3.45
N PHE A 19 19.48 -0.99 -3.85
CA PHE A 19 18.28 -1.01 -3.01
C PHE A 19 17.86 -2.41 -2.55
N GLY A 20 18.66 -3.45 -2.84
CA GLY A 20 18.47 -4.80 -2.29
C GLY A 20 17.16 -5.49 -2.71
N PHE A 21 16.69 -5.26 -3.94
CA PHE A 21 15.37 -5.73 -4.39
C PHE A 21 15.24 -7.24 -4.63
N SER A 22 16.32 -8.03 -4.52
CA SER A 22 16.28 -9.43 -4.94
C SER A 22 15.68 -10.43 -3.93
N TYR A 23 15.26 -10.04 -2.73
CA TYR A 23 14.76 -11.03 -1.74
C TYR A 23 13.76 -10.51 -0.69
N VAL A 24 13.04 -9.40 -0.94
CA VAL A 24 12.24 -8.70 0.09
C VAL A 24 10.77 -8.53 -0.30
N PHE A 25 10.11 -9.60 -0.76
CA PHE A 25 8.66 -9.61 -0.98
C PHE A 25 7.89 -10.61 -0.10
N GLY A 26 8.55 -11.24 0.88
CA GLY A 26 7.90 -12.23 1.75
C GLY A 26 7.09 -11.66 2.94
N ASP A 27 7.33 -10.42 3.37
CA ASP A 27 6.80 -9.91 4.66
C ASP A 27 6.58 -8.38 4.73
N SER A 28 6.53 -7.68 3.59
CA SER A 28 6.59 -6.20 3.51
C SER A 28 5.35 -5.45 4.02
N TRP A 29 4.23 -6.12 4.27
CA TRP A 29 3.00 -5.55 4.85
C TRP A 29 3.11 -5.09 6.32
N LYS A 30 4.16 -5.45 7.06
CA LYS A 30 4.31 -5.06 8.49
C LYS A 30 4.88 -3.66 8.71
N TRP A 31 5.29 -2.95 7.66
CA TRP A 31 5.90 -1.64 7.80
C TRP A 31 4.84 -0.56 7.61
N GLY A 32 4.42 0.05 8.73
CA GLY A 32 3.43 1.13 8.75
C GLY A 32 3.79 2.33 7.86
N PRO A 33 2.90 3.33 7.76
CA PRO A 33 2.93 4.41 6.76
C PRO A 33 4.24 5.24 6.72
N GLY A 34 5.09 5.15 7.74
CA GLY A 34 6.41 5.76 7.73
C GLY A 34 7.33 5.22 6.62
N TYR A 35 7.32 3.91 6.33
CA TYR A 35 8.30 3.30 5.43
C TYR A 35 8.22 3.82 3.98
N TYR A 36 7.00 4.09 3.49
CA TYR A 36 6.77 4.60 2.14
C TYR A 36 7.20 6.06 1.96
N VAL A 37 7.16 6.87 3.04
CA VAL A 37 7.69 8.24 3.03
C VAL A 37 9.22 8.23 2.94
N TRP A 38 9.88 7.26 3.57
CA TRP A 38 11.33 7.12 3.49
C TRP A 38 11.82 6.67 2.11
N THR A 39 11.16 5.69 1.48
CA THR A 39 11.59 5.18 0.17
C THR A 39 11.41 6.21 -0.95
N SER A 40 10.29 6.93 -0.97
CA SER A 40 10.05 8.03 -1.93
C SER A 40 11.02 9.19 -1.76
N THR A 41 11.34 9.58 -0.51
CA THR A 41 12.35 10.60 -0.20
C THR A 41 13.75 10.16 -0.66
N LEU A 42 14.11 8.89 -0.45
CA LEU A 42 15.41 8.35 -0.88
C LEU A 42 15.54 8.30 -2.40
N VAL A 43 14.48 7.96 -3.14
CA VAL A 43 14.49 7.99 -4.61
C VAL A 43 14.66 9.43 -5.11
N LEU A 44 13.96 10.40 -4.51
CA LEU A 44 14.10 11.81 -4.90
C LEU A 44 15.53 12.33 -4.65
N ILE A 45 16.10 12.02 -3.48
CA ILE A 45 17.49 12.36 -3.14
C ILE A 45 18.46 11.70 -4.12
N ALA A 46 18.26 10.42 -4.46
CA ALA A 46 19.11 9.72 -5.41
C ALA A 46 19.06 10.35 -6.81
N VAL A 47 17.88 10.75 -7.29
CA VAL A 47 17.75 11.46 -8.58
C VAL A 47 18.47 12.81 -8.54
N VAL A 48 18.31 13.60 -7.48
CA VAL A 48 19.00 14.88 -7.32
C VAL A 48 20.52 14.69 -7.29
N VAL A 49 21.02 13.72 -6.51
CA VAL A 49 22.45 13.42 -6.41
C VAL A 49 23.03 12.93 -7.74
N VAL A 50 22.31 12.10 -8.49
CA VAL A 50 22.75 11.64 -9.82
C VAL A 50 22.78 12.80 -10.81
N LEU A 51 21.77 13.68 -10.82
CA LEU A 51 21.75 14.86 -11.69
C LEU A 51 22.87 15.85 -11.35
N ASP A 52 23.15 16.04 -10.05
CA ASP A 52 24.22 16.92 -9.59
C ASP A 52 25.61 16.31 -9.91
N SER A 53 25.77 15.00 -9.76
CA SER A 53 26.99 14.27 -10.13
C SER A 53 27.24 14.27 -11.64
N LEU A 54 26.18 14.18 -12.46
CA LEU A 54 26.27 14.34 -13.91
C LEU A 54 26.63 15.79 -14.30
N CYS A 55 26.12 16.79 -13.56
CA CYS A 55 26.50 18.19 -13.75
C CYS A 55 27.94 18.49 -13.31
N ALA A 56 28.44 17.83 -12.27
CA ALA A 56 29.79 17.99 -11.75
C ALA A 56 30.83 17.25 -12.61
N ARG A 57 30.52 16.04 -13.10
CA ARG A 57 31.41 15.23 -13.96
C ARG A 57 31.51 15.72 -15.41
N GLY A 58 30.66 16.66 -15.82
CA GLY A 58 30.85 17.42 -17.07
C GLY A 58 32.10 18.32 -17.07
N GLY A 59 32.76 18.51 -15.92
CA GLY A 59 34.13 19.02 -15.83
C GLY A 59 35.13 17.91 -16.09
N LEU A 60 35.27 17.48 -17.35
CA LEU A 60 36.36 16.61 -17.78
C LEU A 60 37.70 17.27 -17.43
N TYR A 61 38.47 16.61 -16.57
CA TYR A 61 39.89 16.87 -16.40
C TYR A 61 40.59 16.54 -17.72
N ILE A 62 40.74 17.55 -18.58
CA ILE A 62 41.66 17.50 -19.71
C ILE A 62 43.04 17.82 -19.16
N GLU A 63 43.93 16.84 -19.25
CA GLU A 63 45.35 16.96 -18.97
C GLU A 63 45.94 18.20 -19.65
N LYS A 64 46.85 18.88 -18.94
CA LYS A 64 47.49 20.15 -19.29
C LYS A 64 48.04 20.20 -20.73
N GLU A 65 47.20 20.60 -21.68
CA GLU A 65 47.65 21.34 -22.86
C GLU A 65 46.99 22.72 -22.82
N LYS A 66 47.76 23.74 -23.22
CA LYS A 66 47.49 25.17 -23.02
C LYS A 66 46.00 25.52 -23.21
N PRO A 67 45.38 26.28 -22.29
CA PRO A 67 43.96 26.61 -22.36
C PRO A 67 43.72 27.51 -23.57
N VAL A 68 43.34 26.90 -24.69
CA VAL A 68 42.63 27.62 -25.75
C VAL A 68 41.23 27.83 -25.19
N HIS A 69 40.95 29.05 -24.72
CA HIS A 69 39.63 29.48 -24.29
C HIS A 69 38.69 29.51 -25.50
N ILE A 70 38.28 28.32 -25.98
CA ILE A 70 37.17 28.20 -26.91
C ILE A 70 35.91 28.20 -26.05
N SER A 71 35.52 29.39 -25.58
CA SER A 71 34.15 29.63 -25.15
C SER A 71 33.27 29.65 -26.40
N SER A 72 33.06 28.48 -27.01
CA SER A 72 32.13 28.36 -28.13
C SER A 72 30.71 28.49 -27.55
N PRO A 73 29.94 29.53 -27.94
CA PRO A 73 28.57 29.74 -27.46
C PRO A 73 27.69 28.48 -27.62
N ALA A 74 27.97 27.65 -28.63
CA ALA A 74 27.27 26.39 -28.88
C ALA A 74 27.34 25.39 -27.70
N MET A 75 28.43 25.36 -26.92
CA MET A 75 28.54 24.42 -25.78
C MET A 75 27.75 24.92 -24.55
N GLN A 76 27.57 26.23 -24.41
CA GLN A 76 26.73 26.81 -23.35
C GLN A 76 25.24 26.56 -23.65
N ASP A 77 24.85 26.60 -24.93
CA ASP A 77 23.49 26.31 -25.37
C ASP A 77 23.12 24.83 -25.14
N VAL A 78 24.02 23.89 -25.47
CA VAL A 78 23.80 22.45 -25.22
C VAL A 78 23.64 22.15 -23.73
N ARG A 79 24.46 22.75 -22.87
CA ARG A 79 24.34 22.56 -21.41
C ARG A 79 23.02 23.09 -20.88
N THR A 80 22.55 24.23 -21.40
CA THR A 80 21.27 24.83 -21.01
C THR A 80 20.10 23.95 -21.46
N LEU A 81 20.15 23.41 -22.69
CA LEU A 81 19.16 22.48 -23.20
C LEU A 81 19.09 21.19 -22.37
N LEU A 82 20.23 20.58 -22.02
CA LEU A 82 20.26 19.37 -21.18
C LEU A 82 19.69 19.62 -19.78
N LYS A 83 19.96 20.78 -19.17
CA LYS A 83 19.36 21.15 -17.88
C LYS A 83 17.85 21.29 -17.98
N LEU A 84 17.36 21.99 -19.00
CA LEU A 84 15.91 22.15 -19.23
C LEU A 84 15.24 20.80 -19.46
N PHE A 85 15.84 19.93 -20.27
CA PHE A 85 15.35 18.57 -20.48
C PHE A 85 15.29 17.78 -19.18
N GLY A 86 16.35 17.82 -18.36
CA GLY A 86 16.38 17.17 -17.05
C GLY A 86 15.30 17.68 -16.10
N ILE A 87 15.06 19.00 -16.08
CA ILE A 87 13.98 19.61 -15.27
C ILE A 87 12.61 19.12 -15.75
N ILE A 88 12.37 19.09 -17.06
CA ILE A 88 11.09 18.64 -17.63
C ILE A 88 10.84 17.17 -17.31
N VAL A 89 11.83 16.30 -17.52
CA VAL A 89 11.72 14.87 -17.21
C VAL A 89 11.52 14.66 -15.71
N GLY A 90 12.27 15.35 -14.86
CA GLY A 90 12.12 15.29 -13.41
C GLY A 90 10.74 15.74 -12.94
N ALA A 91 10.20 16.82 -13.51
CA ALA A 91 8.85 17.30 -13.20
C ALA A 91 7.77 16.29 -13.62
N LEU A 92 7.90 15.68 -14.81
CA LEU A 92 6.97 14.65 -15.29
C LEU A 92 6.98 13.41 -14.37
N LEU A 93 8.16 12.94 -13.98
CA LEU A 93 8.28 11.82 -13.02
C LEU A 93 7.69 12.19 -11.66
N GLY A 94 7.91 13.42 -11.19
CA GLY A 94 7.32 13.93 -9.95
C GLY A 94 5.79 13.91 -9.97
N ILE A 95 5.16 14.31 -11.09
CA ILE A 95 3.70 14.25 -11.26
C ILE A 95 3.19 12.81 -11.20
N ILE A 96 3.87 11.86 -11.86
CA ILE A 96 3.49 10.44 -11.84
C ILE A 96 3.55 9.90 -10.41
N VAL A 97 4.65 10.14 -9.68
CA VAL A 97 4.78 9.69 -8.28
C VAL A 97 3.68 10.31 -7.41
N PHE A 98 3.37 11.60 -7.59
CA PHE A 98 2.32 12.26 -6.84
C PHE A 98 0.93 11.67 -7.11
N ALA A 99 0.62 11.32 -8.37
CA ALA A 99 -0.62 10.65 -8.73
C ALA A 99 -0.76 9.27 -8.05
N LEU A 100 0.32 8.47 -8.05
CA LEU A 100 0.35 7.17 -7.36
C LEU A 100 0.21 7.31 -5.84
N MET A 101 0.76 8.37 -5.25
CA MET A 101 0.58 8.63 -3.81
C MET A 101 -0.87 9.01 -3.48
N GLY A 102 -1.58 9.68 -4.39
CA GLY A 102 -2.97 10.07 -4.22
C GLY A 102 -3.89 8.87 -3.97
N SER A 103 -3.81 7.83 -4.81
CA SER A 103 -4.63 6.62 -4.66
C SER A 103 -4.35 5.88 -3.35
N ILE A 104 -3.08 5.79 -2.94
CA ILE A 104 -2.70 5.17 -1.66
C ILE A 104 -3.31 5.93 -0.47
N VAL A 105 -3.29 7.27 -0.51
CA VAL A 105 -3.86 8.10 0.55
C VAL A 105 -5.38 7.94 0.61
N GLU A 106 -6.05 7.93 -0.54
CA GLU A 106 -7.48 7.69 -0.66
C GLU A 106 -7.86 6.33 -0.07
N ASN A 107 -7.19 5.25 -0.49
CA ASN A 107 -7.46 3.90 0.02
C ASN A 107 -7.23 3.77 1.53
N ASN A 108 -6.20 4.42 2.06
CA ASN A 108 -5.97 4.45 3.51
C ASN A 108 -7.03 5.28 4.24
N TRP A 109 -7.58 6.32 3.61
CA TRP A 109 -8.70 7.08 4.16
C TRP A 109 -9.95 6.22 4.25
N HIS A 110 -10.27 5.46 3.19
CA HIS A 110 -11.39 4.51 3.19
C HIS A 110 -11.20 3.42 4.26
N ALA A 111 -10.01 2.83 4.37
CA ALA A 111 -9.70 1.87 5.43
C ALA A 111 -9.92 2.44 6.84
N ARG A 112 -9.56 3.71 7.07
CA ARG A 112 -9.83 4.40 8.35
C ARG A 112 -11.30 4.73 8.56
N ALA A 113 -12.05 4.99 7.49
CA ALA A 113 -13.50 5.17 7.59
C ALA A 113 -14.16 3.85 8.00
N MET A 114 -13.67 2.72 7.45
CA MET A 114 -14.10 1.37 7.83
C MET A 114 -13.78 1.05 9.30
N GLU A 115 -12.56 1.37 9.75
CA GLU A 115 -12.17 1.28 11.16
C GLU A 115 -13.16 2.00 12.08
N ARG A 116 -13.43 3.27 11.80
CA ARG A 116 -14.39 4.05 12.60
C ARG A 116 -15.81 3.53 12.52
N TRP A 117 -16.21 2.98 11.38
CA TRP A 117 -17.56 2.42 11.23
C TRP A 117 -17.74 1.20 12.12
N VAL A 118 -16.75 0.30 12.15
CA VAL A 118 -16.77 -0.90 13.00
C VAL A 118 -16.66 -0.53 14.49
N GLU A 119 -15.78 0.40 14.86
CA GLU A 119 -15.67 0.87 16.25
C GLU A 119 -16.97 1.52 16.78
N ALA A 120 -17.77 2.09 15.88
CA ALA A 120 -19.06 2.70 16.21
C ALA A 120 -20.21 1.67 16.33
N ILE A 121 -19.94 0.39 16.11
CA ILE A 121 -20.94 -0.66 16.23
C ILE A 121 -21.24 -0.89 17.71
N GLU A 122 -22.53 -0.86 18.04
CA GLU A 122 -22.96 -1.24 19.37
C GLU A 122 -22.70 -2.73 19.57
N HIS A 123 -21.99 -3.06 20.64
CA HIS A 123 -21.70 -4.44 21.04
C HIS A 123 -22.51 -4.81 22.29
N PRO A 124 -22.78 -6.10 22.53
CA PRO A 124 -23.37 -6.54 23.78
C PRO A 124 -22.52 -6.08 24.98
N ALA A 125 -23.15 -5.65 26.07
CA ALA A 125 -22.44 -5.04 27.21
C ALA A 125 -21.36 -5.93 27.86
N SER A 126 -21.51 -7.25 27.77
CA SER A 126 -20.54 -8.23 28.29
C SER A 126 -19.46 -8.63 27.28
N SER A 127 -19.50 -8.07 26.07
CA SER A 127 -18.53 -8.36 25.01
C SER A 127 -17.27 -7.54 25.20
N HIS A 128 -16.13 -8.20 25.32
CA HIS A 128 -14.83 -7.53 25.40
C HIS A 128 -14.11 -7.61 24.06
N HIS A 129 -13.49 -6.48 23.68
CA HIS A 129 -12.64 -6.40 22.51
C HIS A 129 -11.34 -7.18 22.77
N VAL A 130 -10.98 -8.04 21.83
CA VAL A 130 -9.74 -8.83 21.88
C VAL A 130 -8.69 -8.21 20.96
N LYS A 131 -9.07 -7.91 19.71
CA LYS A 131 -8.19 -7.36 18.69
C LYS A 131 -8.99 -6.68 17.58
N GLY A 132 -8.43 -5.63 16.98
CA GLY A 132 -8.89 -5.06 15.71
C GLY A 132 -7.95 -5.44 14.56
N MET A 133 -8.50 -5.59 13.37
CA MET A 133 -7.74 -5.80 12.14
C MET A 133 -8.41 -5.05 10.99
N TRP A 134 -7.61 -4.34 10.20
CA TRP A 134 -8.07 -3.50 9.11
C TRP A 134 -7.17 -3.74 7.91
N MET A 135 -7.76 -3.91 6.73
CA MET A 135 -6.96 -4.16 5.53
C MET A 135 -7.59 -3.59 4.27
N VAL A 136 -6.70 -3.28 3.32
CA VAL A 136 -7.01 -2.98 1.93
C VAL A 136 -6.43 -4.11 1.12
N ALA A 137 -7.25 -4.82 0.37
CA ALA A 137 -6.78 -5.89 -0.49
C ALA A 137 -7.75 -6.08 -1.66
N ASN A 138 -7.35 -6.96 -2.57
CA ASN A 138 -8.27 -7.53 -3.53
C ASN A 138 -8.94 -8.75 -2.87
N PHE A 139 -10.21 -8.62 -2.49
CA PHE A 139 -11.00 -9.71 -1.93
C PHE A 139 -11.80 -10.50 -2.99
N GLY A 140 -11.35 -10.51 -4.24
CA GLY A 140 -11.96 -11.32 -5.29
C GLY A 140 -11.03 -11.66 -6.44
N ASN A 141 -11.60 -12.31 -7.45
CA ASN A 141 -10.92 -12.60 -8.72
C ASN A 141 -11.10 -11.47 -9.75
N SER A 142 -11.12 -10.23 -9.26
CA SER A 142 -11.47 -9.01 -10.02
C SER A 142 -10.46 -7.90 -9.77
N ASN A 143 -10.36 -6.93 -10.68
CA ASN A 143 -9.46 -5.79 -10.53
C ASN A 143 -10.11 -4.68 -9.69
N HIS A 144 -10.45 -5.01 -8.44
CA HIS A 144 -11.15 -4.14 -7.51
C HIS A 144 -10.34 -3.94 -6.22
N CYS A 145 -10.46 -2.74 -5.64
CA CYS A 145 -10.03 -2.49 -4.28
C CYS A 145 -11.18 -2.80 -3.34
N ASP A 146 -10.87 -3.54 -2.29
CA ASP A 146 -11.83 -3.80 -1.23
C ASP A 146 -11.22 -3.40 0.13
N TRP A 147 -12.08 -2.88 0.99
CA TRP A 147 -11.73 -2.43 2.34
C TRP A 147 -12.48 -3.28 3.36
N ALA A 148 -11.74 -3.95 4.24
CA ALA A 148 -12.34 -4.72 5.32
C ALA A 148 -11.84 -4.28 6.67
N GLY A 149 -12.75 -4.33 7.62
CA GLY A 149 -12.52 -4.04 9.01
C GLY A 149 -13.17 -5.04 9.93
N GLY A 150 -12.38 -5.58 10.86
CA GLY A 150 -12.79 -6.66 11.73
C GLY A 150 -12.45 -6.38 13.18
N GLU A 151 -13.43 -6.55 14.05
CA GLU A 151 -13.22 -6.63 15.50
C GLU A 151 -13.42 -8.06 16.00
N PHE A 152 -12.35 -8.62 16.55
CA PHE A 152 -12.38 -9.88 17.28
C PHE A 152 -12.81 -9.60 18.70
N ARG A 153 -13.85 -10.31 19.14
CA ARG A 153 -14.45 -10.13 20.45
C ARG A 153 -14.66 -11.48 21.10
N ALA A 154 -14.73 -11.49 22.42
CA ALA A 154 -15.07 -12.68 23.17
C ALA A 154 -16.10 -12.34 24.26
N MET A 155 -16.99 -13.29 24.54
CA MET A 155 -18.02 -13.10 25.55
C MET A 155 -18.62 -14.42 26.05
N PRO A 156 -19.29 -14.42 27.22
CA PRO A 156 -19.87 -15.63 27.81
C PRO A 156 -21.27 -15.99 27.27
N LEU A 157 -21.77 -15.28 26.25
CA LEU A 157 -23.04 -15.61 25.61
C LEU A 157 -22.90 -16.75 24.61
N SER A 158 -23.99 -17.45 24.36
CA SER A 158 -24.06 -18.47 23.30
C SER A 158 -23.96 -17.84 21.92
N ARG A 159 -23.49 -18.63 20.94
CA ARG A 159 -23.44 -18.25 19.52
C ARG A 159 -24.77 -17.68 19.03
N LYS A 160 -25.88 -18.33 19.34
CA LYS A 160 -27.22 -17.88 18.94
C LYS A 160 -27.58 -16.50 19.49
N GLU A 161 -27.29 -16.23 20.76
CA GLU A 161 -27.56 -14.92 21.36
C GLU A 161 -26.73 -13.80 20.71
N ILE A 162 -25.52 -14.13 20.25
CA ILE A 162 -24.66 -13.20 19.51
C ILE A 162 -25.24 -12.94 18.12
N GLU A 163 -25.63 -14.00 17.40
CA GLU A 163 -26.27 -13.91 16.08
C GLU A 163 -27.55 -13.07 16.15
N ASP A 164 -28.45 -13.38 17.08
CA ASP A 164 -29.72 -12.66 17.30
C ASP A 164 -29.49 -11.15 17.58
N PHE A 165 -28.40 -10.80 18.28
CA PHE A 165 -28.06 -9.40 18.57
C PHE A 165 -27.63 -8.63 17.31
N TYR A 166 -26.86 -9.25 16.42
CA TYR A 166 -26.32 -8.59 15.22
C TYR A 166 -27.20 -8.72 13.98
N GLU A 167 -28.17 -9.64 13.98
CA GLU A 167 -29.07 -9.90 12.84
C GLU A 167 -29.73 -8.64 12.23
N PRO A 168 -30.20 -7.64 13.01
CA PRO A 168 -30.75 -6.41 12.44
C PRO A 168 -29.75 -5.65 11.56
N ARG A 169 -28.45 -5.64 11.94
CA ARG A 169 -27.39 -4.96 11.19
C ARG A 169 -27.00 -5.75 9.94
N VAL A 170 -26.83 -7.06 10.08
CA VAL A 170 -26.55 -7.97 8.95
C VAL A 170 -27.65 -7.85 7.88
N THR A 171 -28.92 -7.82 8.31
CA THR A 171 -30.05 -7.66 7.39
C THR A 171 -30.08 -6.27 6.72
N ALA A 172 -29.60 -5.23 7.40
CA ALA A 172 -29.53 -3.88 6.85
C ALA A 172 -28.39 -3.72 5.83
N SER A 173 -27.23 -4.35 6.06
CA SER A 173 -26.10 -4.29 5.11
C SER A 173 -26.42 -4.98 3.80
N TYR A 174 -27.14 -6.11 3.79
CA TYR A 174 -27.56 -6.77 2.54
C TYR A 174 -28.42 -5.89 1.62
N LYS A 175 -28.93 -4.75 2.10
CA LYS A 175 -29.68 -3.77 1.29
C LYS A 175 -28.79 -2.71 0.64
N THR A 176 -27.53 -2.61 1.05
CA THR A 176 -26.56 -1.68 0.50
C THR A 176 -25.69 -2.47 -0.47
N PRO A 177 -25.66 -2.13 -1.77
CA PRO A 177 -24.74 -2.76 -2.69
C PRO A 177 -23.31 -2.51 -2.20
N ASP A 178 -22.45 -3.51 -2.39
CA ASP A 178 -21.01 -3.44 -2.16
C ASP A 178 -20.55 -3.37 -0.69
N VAL A 179 -21.46 -3.09 0.25
CA VAL A 179 -21.18 -3.08 1.70
C VAL A 179 -21.79 -4.30 2.37
N SER A 180 -20.96 -5.14 3.00
CA SER A 180 -21.43 -6.26 3.82
C SER A 180 -21.05 -6.08 5.30
N PHE A 181 -21.91 -6.63 6.16
CA PHE A 181 -21.67 -6.73 7.60
C PHE A 181 -22.01 -8.14 8.02
N GLU A 182 -21.04 -8.83 8.62
CA GLU A 182 -21.09 -10.26 8.85
C GLU A 182 -20.49 -10.59 10.22
N VAL A 183 -20.97 -11.68 10.82
CA VAL A 183 -20.48 -12.17 12.10
C VAL A 183 -19.99 -13.58 11.90
N TYR A 184 -18.72 -13.81 12.22
CA TYR A 184 -18.05 -15.09 12.01
C TYR A 184 -17.68 -15.78 13.32
N PHE A 185 -17.74 -17.10 13.31
CA PHE A 185 -17.34 -17.97 14.43
C PHE A 185 -16.15 -18.87 14.03
N PRO A 186 -15.30 -19.28 14.98
CA PRO A 186 -14.05 -19.99 14.68
C PRO A 186 -14.25 -21.38 14.04
N ASP A 187 -15.44 -21.97 14.18
CA ASP A 187 -15.84 -23.24 13.58
C ASP A 187 -16.34 -23.09 12.13
N GLU A 188 -16.52 -21.87 11.64
CA GLU A 188 -16.93 -21.61 10.27
C GLU A 188 -15.76 -21.74 9.30
N GLU A 189 -16.06 -22.31 8.13
CA GLU A 189 -15.16 -22.25 6.99
C GLU A 189 -15.30 -20.88 6.33
N ALA A 190 -14.17 -20.32 5.91
CA ALA A 190 -14.18 -19.09 5.14
C ALA A 190 -15.01 -19.33 3.87
N GLN A 191 -16.02 -18.51 3.65
CA GLN A 191 -16.87 -18.62 2.46
C GLN A 191 -16.11 -18.22 1.19
N SER A 192 -14.97 -17.54 1.36
CA SER A 192 -14.15 -16.98 0.30
C SER A 192 -12.70 -16.94 0.80
N SER A 193 -11.71 -17.17 -0.09
CA SER A 193 -10.28 -17.17 0.26
C SER A 193 -9.78 -15.83 0.80
N GLU A 194 -10.61 -14.80 0.66
CA GLU A 194 -10.23 -13.42 0.84
C GLU A 194 -10.43 -12.93 2.27
N ILE A 195 -11.32 -13.60 3.01
CA ILE A 195 -11.46 -13.43 4.46
C ILE A 195 -10.60 -14.42 5.26
N ASP A 196 -9.85 -15.32 4.60
CA ASP A 196 -9.03 -16.35 5.26
C ASP A 196 -8.13 -15.76 6.34
N SER A 197 -7.51 -14.61 6.09
CA SER A 197 -6.63 -13.95 7.07
C SER A 197 -7.36 -13.55 8.36
N PHE A 198 -8.61 -13.12 8.27
CA PHE A 198 -9.45 -12.84 9.43
C PHE A 198 -9.88 -14.13 10.12
N ILE A 199 -10.29 -15.15 9.37
CA ILE A 199 -10.76 -16.43 9.91
C ILE A 199 -9.62 -17.20 10.60
N ASP A 200 -8.42 -17.20 10.02
CA ASP A 200 -7.22 -17.80 10.61
C ASP A 200 -6.86 -17.12 11.92
N GLU A 201 -6.95 -15.79 11.95
CA GLU A 201 -6.71 -15.02 13.18
C GLU A 201 -7.81 -15.29 14.22
N LEU A 202 -9.08 -15.41 13.81
CA LEU A 202 -10.19 -15.79 14.68
C LEU A 202 -9.96 -17.17 15.32
N LYS A 203 -9.57 -18.15 14.52
CA LYS A 203 -9.22 -19.50 14.96
C LYS A 203 -8.04 -19.47 15.93
N ARG A 204 -7.02 -18.67 15.65
CA ARG A 204 -5.86 -18.50 16.54
C ARG A 204 -6.26 -17.89 17.89
N LEU A 205 -7.14 -16.88 17.88
CA LEU A 205 -7.59 -16.17 19.09
C LEU A 205 -8.55 -17.03 19.92
N SER A 206 -9.42 -17.83 19.31
CA SER A 206 -10.36 -18.69 20.04
C SER A 206 -9.65 -19.74 20.90
N LEU A 207 -8.50 -20.23 20.45
CA LEU A 207 -7.63 -21.14 21.22
C LEU A 207 -7.08 -20.50 22.51
N LEU A 208 -6.98 -19.18 22.56
CA LEU A 208 -6.49 -18.44 23.73
C LEU A 208 -7.58 -18.10 24.74
N ALA A 209 -8.86 -18.20 24.36
CA ALA A 209 -10.01 -17.87 25.20
C ALA A 209 -11.04 -19.02 25.27
N PRO A 210 -10.65 -20.22 25.75
CA PRO A 210 -11.50 -21.42 25.68
C PRO A 210 -12.78 -21.36 26.53
N THR A 211 -12.86 -20.43 27.47
CA THR A 211 -14.02 -20.25 28.37
C THR A 211 -15.05 -19.26 27.85
N SER A 212 -14.83 -18.67 26.67
CA SER A 212 -15.71 -17.65 26.11
C SER A 212 -15.93 -17.93 24.62
N THR A 213 -17.12 -17.58 24.12
CA THR A 213 -17.38 -17.62 22.70
C THR A 213 -16.65 -16.46 22.05
N THR A 214 -15.63 -16.79 21.27
CA THR A 214 -14.87 -15.84 20.46
C THR A 214 -15.54 -15.73 19.09
N TYR A 215 -15.71 -14.51 18.60
CA TYR A 215 -16.34 -14.21 17.32
C TYR A 215 -15.68 -13.00 16.67
N LEU A 216 -15.89 -12.87 15.37
CA LEU A 216 -15.43 -11.74 14.58
C LEU A 216 -16.65 -10.95 14.11
N VAL A 217 -16.62 -9.64 14.32
CA VAL A 217 -17.54 -8.69 13.71
C VAL A 217 -16.82 -8.08 12.52
N LEU A 218 -17.26 -8.40 11.30
CA LEU A 218 -16.59 -8.03 10.06
C LEU A 218 -17.48 -7.08 9.25
N ALA A 219 -16.87 -6.03 8.75
CA ALA A 219 -17.44 -5.11 7.79
C ALA A 219 -16.57 -5.08 6.53
N ILE A 220 -17.20 -5.14 5.37
CA ILE A 220 -16.52 -5.14 4.07
C ILE A 220 -17.19 -4.09 3.20
N ASP A 221 -16.39 -3.33 2.46
CA ASP A 221 -16.80 -2.44 1.38
C ASP A 221 -15.99 -2.81 0.13
N ALA A 222 -16.65 -3.43 -0.84
CA ALA A 222 -16.03 -4.15 -1.94
C ALA A 222 -16.35 -3.55 -3.32
N MET A 223 -15.81 -4.12 -4.39
CA MET A 223 -16.11 -3.79 -5.80
C MET A 223 -15.74 -2.37 -6.21
N HIS A 224 -14.82 -1.72 -5.49
CA HIS A 224 -14.36 -0.38 -5.88
C HIS A 224 -13.31 -0.46 -6.99
N PRO A 225 -13.20 0.54 -7.87
CA PRO A 225 -12.13 0.56 -8.86
C PRO A 225 -10.75 0.47 -8.18
N ALA A 226 -9.89 -0.45 -8.64
CA ALA A 226 -8.56 -0.65 -8.03
C ALA A 226 -7.65 0.60 -8.10
N GLY A 227 -7.94 1.52 -9.01
CA GLY A 227 -7.12 2.70 -9.26
C GLY A 227 -5.66 2.30 -9.53
N GLU A 228 -4.73 3.03 -8.91
CA GLU A 228 -3.28 2.85 -9.08
C GLU A 228 -2.60 2.21 -7.84
N ASP A 229 -3.37 1.73 -6.86
CA ASP A 229 -2.82 1.13 -5.65
C ASP A 229 -2.50 -0.35 -5.86
N MET A 230 -1.22 -0.70 -5.89
CA MET A 230 -0.74 -2.07 -6.11
C MET A 230 -1.26 -3.10 -5.08
N ARG A 231 -1.83 -2.68 -3.94
CA ARG A 231 -2.47 -3.60 -2.99
C ARG A 231 -3.76 -4.22 -3.52
N CYS A 232 -4.34 -3.62 -4.57
CA CYS A 232 -5.60 -4.02 -5.16
C CYS A 232 -5.45 -4.74 -6.52
N HIS A 233 -4.22 -5.01 -6.96
CA HIS A 233 -3.88 -5.71 -8.21
C HIS A 233 -3.10 -6.99 -7.90
#